data_AF-I6CHA1-F1
#
_entry.id   AF-I6CHA1-F1
#
_cell.length_a   1.000
_cell.length_b   1.000
_cell.length_c   1.000
_cell.angle_alpha   90.00
_cell.angle_beta   90.00
_cell.angle_gamma   90.00
#
_symmetry.space_group_name_H-M   'P 1'
#
loop_
_entity.id
_entity.type
_entity.pdbx_description
1 polymer ?
#
loop_
_entity_poly.entity_id
_entity_poly.type
_entity_poly.pdbx_seq_one_letter_code
_entity_poly.pdbx_strand_id
1 'polypeptide(L)' 'MRDVGVRKEDIPALAQAALDDVCTGGNPREATLEDIVELYHTAW' A
#
# COMPACT_ATOMS: atom_id res chain seq x y z
N MET A 1 -8.45 -0.79 7.94
CA MET A 1 -8.91 -1.46 6.70
C MET A 1 -9.68 -2.75 7.00
N ARG A 2 -9.44 -3.38 8.16
CA ARG A 2 -10.21 -4.53 8.64
C ARG A 2 -11.72 -4.30 8.61
N ASP A 3 -12.16 -3.13 9.06
CA ASP A 3 -13.58 -2.80 9.20
C ASP A 3 -14.31 -2.63 7.85
N VAL A 4 -13.56 -2.52 6.74
CA VAL A 4 -14.09 -2.47 5.37
C VAL A 4 -13.81 -3.73 4.57
N GLY A 5 -13.33 -4.81 5.22
CA GLY A 5 -13.21 -6.14 4.62
C GLY A 5 -11.89 -6.45 3.91
N VAL A 6 -10.85 -5.63 4.07
CA VAL A 6 -9.51 -5.94 3.51
C VAL A 6 -8.86 -7.08 4.28
N ARG A 7 -8.40 -8.10 3.55
CA ARG A 7 -7.69 -9.25 4.12
C ARG A 7 -6.20 -8.95 4.21
N LYS A 8 -5.53 -9.38 5.29
CA LYS A 8 -4.08 -9.13 5.46
C LYS A 8 -3.26 -9.81 4.37
N GLU A 9 -3.72 -10.95 3.88
CA GLU A 9 -3.02 -11.75 2.88
C GLU A 9 -2.95 -11.05 1.52
N ASP A 10 -3.84 -10.07 1.27
CA ASP A 10 -3.86 -9.30 0.03
C ASP A 10 -2.91 -8.07 0.08
N ILE A 11 -2.39 -7.69 1.26
CA ILE A 11 -1.55 -6.50 1.45
C ILE A 11 -0.34 -6.47 0.49
N PRO A 12 0.42 -7.57 0.29
CA PRO A 12 1.55 -7.54 -0.65
C PRO A 12 1.13 -7.20 -2.09
N ALA A 13 0.01 -7.74 -2.56
CA ALA A 13 -0.49 -7.48 -3.91
C ALA A 13 -1.05 -6.06 -4.05
N LEU A 14 -1.78 -5.60 -3.03
CA LEU A 14 -2.30 -4.22 -2.99
C LEU A 14 -1.15 -3.20 -2.95
N ALA A 15 -0.07 -3.48 -2.22
CA ALA A 15 1.06 -2.57 -2.08
C ALA A 15 1.82 -2.44 -3.40
N GLN A 16 2.02 -3.56 -4.12
CA GLN A 16 2.60 -3.53 -5.46
C GLN A 16 1.72 -2.73 -6.43
N ALA A 17 0.41 -2.96 -6.42
CA ALA A 17 -0.52 -2.20 -7.27
C ALA A 17 -0.50 -0.70 -6.97
N ALA A 18 -0.36 -0.31 -5.70
CA ALA A 18 -0.20 1.09 -5.32
C ALA A 18 1.16 1.66 -5.75
N LEU A 19 2.25 0.89 -5.66
CA LEU A 19 3.56 1.33 -6.16
C LEU A 19 3.54 1.61 -7.67
N ASP A 20 2.82 0.78 -8.43
CA ASP A 20 2.70 0.89 -9.89
C ASP A 20 1.64 1.93 -10.34
N ASP A 21 0.88 2.51 -9.41
CA ASP A 21 -0.12 3.53 -9.72
C ASP A 21 0.55 4.86 -10.11
N VAL A 22 0.04 5.48 -11.19
CA VAL A 22 0.58 6.74 -11.72
C VAL A 22 0.59 7.88 -10.69
N CYS A 23 -0.33 7.86 -9.73
CA CYS A 23 -0.41 8.88 -8.68
C CYS A 23 0.75 8.76 -7.69
N THR A 24 1.34 7.58 -7.48
CA THR A 24 2.44 7.36 -6.54
C THR A 24 3.69 8.13 -6.95
N GLY A 25 3.93 8.31 -8.25
CA GLY A 25 5.01 9.17 -8.75
C GLY A 25 4.87 10.65 -8.39
N GLY A 26 3.66 11.09 -7.98
CA GLY A 26 3.40 12.44 -7.48
C GLY A 26 3.66 12.62 -5.98
N ASN A 27 3.94 11.55 -5.23
CA ASN A 27 4.22 11.65 -3.81
C ASN A 27 5.54 12.41 -3.59
N PRO A 28 5.61 13.44 -2.72
CA PRO A 28 6.82 14.24 -2.52
C PRO A 28 7.99 13.45 -1.92
N ARG A 29 7.73 12.25 -1.40
CA ARG A 29 8.72 11.27 -0.98
C ARG A 29 8.62 10.06 -1.91
N GLU A 30 9.75 9.63 -2.47
CA GLU A 30 9.80 8.36 -3.21
C GLU A 30 9.45 7.21 -2.25
N ALA A 31 8.42 6.44 -2.62
CA ALA A 31 7.94 5.32 -1.83
C ALA A 31 8.59 4.03 -2.34
N THR A 32 9.02 3.16 -1.42
CA THR A 32 9.38 1.77 -1.76
C THR A 32 8.19 0.83 -1.57
N LEU A 33 8.30 -0.39 -2.07
CA LEU A 33 7.27 -1.42 -1.83
C LEU A 33 7.10 -1.67 -0.33
N GLU A 34 8.19 -1.73 0.42
CA GLU A 34 8.20 -1.95 1.87
C GLU A 34 7.51 -0.80 2.61
N ASP A 35 7.75 0.46 2.22
CA ASP A 35 7.08 1.61 2.79
C ASP A 35 5.55 1.48 2.67
N ILE A 36 5.05 1.06 1.49
CA ILE A 36 3.60 0.93 1.24
C ILE A 36 3.01 -0.27 2.00
N VAL A 37 3.73 -1.40 2.07
CA VAL A 37 3.33 -2.57 2.87
C VAL A 37 3.17 -2.19 4.34
N GLU A 38 4.13 -1.47 4.92
CA GLU A 38 4.06 -1.01 6.32
C GLU A 38 2.91 -0.02 6.54
N LEU A 39 2.64 0.88 5.59
CA LEU A 39 1.48 1.77 5.65
C LEU A 39 0.16 0.99 5.65
N TYR A 40 0.02 -0.03 4.82
CA TYR A 40 -1.15 -0.91 4.82
C TYR A 40 -1.27 -1.74 6.09
N HIS A 41 -0.17 -2.24 6.65
CA HIS A 41 -0.22 -2.88 7.96
C HIS A 41 -0.63 -1.92 9.09
N THR A 42 -0.17 -0.67 9.04
CA THR A 42 -0.53 0.39 9.99
C THR A 42 -2.01 0.78 9.88
N ALA A 43 -2.53 0.86 8.66
CA ALA A 43 -3.91 1.22 8.39
C ALA A 43 -4.89 0.04 8.52
N TRP A 44 -4.41 -1.21 8.62
CA TRP A 44 -5.25 -2.41 8.67
C TRP A 44 -6.09 -2.49 9.95
#